data_AF-A0A925JMP1-F1
#
_entry.id   AF-A0A925JMP1-F1
#
_cell.length_a   1.000
_cell.length_b   1.000
_cell.length_c   1.000
_cell.angle_alpha   90.00
_cell.angle_beta   90.00
_cell.angle_gamma   90.00
#
_symmetry.space_group_name_H-M   'P 1'
#
loop_
_entity.id
_entity.type
_entity.pdbx_description
1 polymer ?
#
loop_
_entity_poly.entity_id
_entity_poly.type
_entity_poly.pdbx_seq_one_letter_code
_entity_poly.pdbx_strand_id
1 'polypeptide(L)'
;MNKDTFLQAVTHPVNITGQDLEALEEVVGNFPYCQLAHILVAKATYDGSGMLVPQKVRKAAAYAISRDALKKLLVDRHEAVKDQSSETNQSSPASPESTRVLPAVEAAEPEVSSLAFDTPNSREDELLNELESTTHVPTASSPDEPKNLEKERQLRIIENFIRTQPRIPTMRADENTLPDRDLAEKSASLNSKVISESLAKIMVKQGKIEKAIEIYQELINKHPDKKTYFAEKIDALNAKN
;
A
#
# COMPACT_ATOMS: atom_id res chain seq x y z
N MET A 1 -18.48 -18.87 17.10
CA MET A 1 -17.97 -19.87 16.12
C MET A 1 -17.08 -20.91 16.82
N ASN A 2 -17.11 -22.19 16.44
CA ASN A 2 -16.25 -23.24 16.99
C ASN A 2 -14.86 -23.25 16.33
N LYS A 3 -13.85 -23.82 17.01
CA LYS A 3 -12.47 -23.89 16.50
C LYS A 3 -12.38 -24.69 15.20
N ASP A 4 -12.98 -25.87 15.15
CA ASP A 4 -12.87 -26.76 13.99
C ASP A 4 -13.59 -26.20 12.77
N THR A 5 -14.74 -25.54 12.98
CA THR A 5 -15.47 -24.87 11.90
C THR A 5 -14.69 -23.68 11.35
N PHE A 6 -13.99 -22.93 12.21
CA PHE A 6 -13.12 -21.84 11.78
C PHE A 6 -11.93 -22.35 10.98
N LEU A 7 -11.27 -23.43 11.42
CA LEU A 7 -10.18 -24.06 10.67
C LEU A 7 -10.65 -24.60 9.31
N GLN A 8 -11.85 -25.18 9.27
CA GLN A 8 -12.46 -25.61 8.01
C GLN A 8 -12.71 -24.42 7.05
N ALA A 9 -13.16 -23.28 7.57
CA ALA A 9 -13.34 -22.07 6.77
C ALA A 9 -12.01 -21.48 6.25
N VAL A 10 -10.94 -21.56 7.04
CA VAL A 10 -9.59 -21.11 6.61
C VAL A 10 -9.03 -22.00 5.50
N THR A 11 -9.21 -23.32 5.62
CA THR A 11 -8.73 -24.29 4.62
C THR A 11 -9.57 -24.26 3.34
N HIS A 12 -10.88 -24.02 3.46
CA HIS A 12 -11.81 -23.99 2.35
C HIS A 12 -12.65 -22.71 2.36
N PRO A 13 -12.06 -21.54 2.02
CA PRO A 13 -12.74 -20.23 2.07
C PRO A 13 -13.88 -20.09 1.03
N VAL A 14 -14.07 -21.12 0.21
CA VAL A 14 -15.04 -21.21 -0.89
C VAL A 14 -16.43 -21.63 -0.37
N ASN A 15 -16.52 -22.41 0.71
CA ASN A 15 -17.76 -23.02 1.20
C ASN A 15 -18.29 -22.37 2.49
N ILE A 16 -18.17 -21.05 2.63
CA ILE A 16 -18.67 -20.33 3.81
C ILE A 16 -20.20 -20.15 3.67
N THR A 17 -20.97 -20.74 4.58
CA THR A 17 -22.43 -20.63 4.60
C THR A 17 -22.88 -19.32 5.26
N GLY A 18 -24.13 -18.89 5.04
CA GLY A 18 -24.66 -17.68 5.69
C GLY A 18 -24.62 -17.70 7.23
N GLN A 19 -24.78 -18.88 7.84
CA GLN A 19 -24.62 -19.05 9.30
C GLN A 19 -23.17 -18.87 9.75
N ASP A 20 -22.21 -19.35 8.95
CA ASP A 20 -20.79 -19.19 9.24
C ASP A 20 -20.38 -17.71 9.14
N LEU A 21 -20.99 -16.95 8.22
CA LEU A 21 -20.76 -15.52 8.08
C LEU A 21 -21.17 -14.75 9.34
N GLU A 22 -22.35 -15.01 9.90
CA GLU A 22 -22.81 -14.36 11.13
C GLU A 22 -21.90 -14.72 12.31
N ALA A 23 -21.55 -15.99 12.44
CA ALA A 23 -20.61 -16.45 13.47
C ALA A 23 -19.21 -15.84 13.31
N LEU A 24 -18.79 -15.54 12.08
CA LEU A 24 -17.51 -14.93 11.77
C LEU A 24 -17.52 -13.42 12.05
N GLU A 25 -18.65 -12.73 11.85
CA GLU A 25 -18.84 -11.35 12.25
C GLU A 25 -18.80 -11.18 13.77
N GLU A 26 -19.36 -12.13 14.51
CA GLU A 26 -19.23 -12.20 15.97
C GLU A 26 -17.76 -12.34 16.39
N VAL A 27 -16.99 -13.21 15.71
CA VAL A 27 -15.56 -13.37 15.95
C VAL A 27 -14.80 -12.07 15.67
N VAL A 28 -15.16 -11.32 14.63
CA VAL A 28 -14.57 -10.00 14.34
C VAL A 28 -14.91 -8.98 15.44
N GLY A 29 -16.10 -9.05 16.02
CA GLY A 29 -16.50 -8.22 17.16
C GLY A 29 -15.67 -8.52 18.41
N ASN A 30 -15.48 -9.81 18.71
CA ASN A 30 -14.75 -10.27 19.89
C ASN A 30 -13.23 -10.12 19.73
N PHE A 31 -12.71 -10.25 18.51
CA PHE A 31 -11.28 -10.19 18.19
C PHE A 31 -11.00 -9.23 17.03
N PRO A 32 -10.97 -7.90 17.29
CA PRO A 32 -10.84 -6.88 16.25
C PRO A 32 -9.58 -6.99 15.40
N TYR A 33 -8.49 -7.54 15.96
CA TYR A 33 -7.19 -7.67 15.29
C TYR A 33 -7.01 -9.02 14.58
N CYS A 34 -8.03 -9.89 14.55
CA CYS A 34 -7.96 -11.17 13.84
C CYS A 34 -8.00 -10.93 12.32
N GLN A 35 -6.83 -10.85 11.70
CA GLN A 35 -6.67 -10.56 10.26
C GLN A 35 -7.43 -11.56 9.38
N LEU A 36 -7.31 -12.86 9.71
CA LEU A 36 -7.95 -13.95 8.97
C LEU A 36 -9.48 -13.84 8.99
N ALA A 37 -10.07 -13.44 10.13
CA ALA A 37 -11.51 -13.28 10.23
C ALA A 37 -12.02 -12.18 9.28
N HIS A 38 -11.34 -11.04 9.19
CA HIS A 38 -11.72 -9.98 8.23
C HIS A 38 -11.59 -10.44 6.78
N ILE A 39 -10.52 -11.18 6.45
CA ILE A 39 -10.30 -11.73 5.11
C ILE A 39 -11.42 -12.71 4.73
N LEU A 40 -11.78 -13.62 5.63
CA LEU A 40 -12.86 -14.59 5.43
C LEU A 40 -14.23 -13.90 5.32
N VAL A 41 -14.53 -12.88 6.13
CA VAL A 41 -15.77 -12.08 6.03
C VAL A 41 -15.83 -11.37 4.67
N ALA A 42 -14.73 -10.76 4.25
CA ALA A 42 -14.65 -10.12 2.93
C ALA A 42 -14.86 -11.16 1.83
N LYS A 43 -14.27 -12.35 1.93
CA LYS A 43 -14.44 -13.38 0.90
C LYS A 43 -15.87 -13.91 0.82
N ALA A 44 -16.48 -14.22 1.96
CA ALA A 44 -17.85 -14.72 2.04
C ALA A 44 -18.88 -13.69 1.55
N THR A 45 -18.65 -12.41 1.83
CA THR A 45 -19.56 -11.34 1.40
C THR A 45 -19.34 -10.87 -0.03
N TYR A 46 -18.13 -11.06 -0.59
CA TYR A 46 -17.81 -10.62 -1.94
C TYR A 46 -18.64 -11.32 -3.02
N ASP A 47 -19.01 -12.58 -2.80
CA ASP A 47 -19.84 -13.33 -3.74
C ASP A 47 -21.32 -12.91 -3.63
N GLY A 48 -21.73 -12.28 -2.53
CA GLY A 48 -23.04 -11.69 -2.36
C GLY A 48 -23.08 -10.24 -2.88
N SER A 49 -24.15 -9.86 -3.58
CA SER A 49 -24.37 -8.46 -4.00
C SER A 49 -24.90 -7.60 -2.84
N GLY A 50 -24.16 -7.51 -1.74
CA GLY A 50 -24.52 -6.71 -0.57
C GLY A 50 -24.04 -5.26 -0.66
N MET A 51 -24.87 -4.31 -0.22
CA MET A 51 -24.50 -2.88 -0.20
C MET A 51 -23.25 -2.58 0.65
N LEU A 52 -23.01 -3.37 1.71
CA LEU A 52 -21.89 -3.18 2.64
C LEU A 52 -20.61 -3.91 2.22
N VAL A 53 -20.61 -4.63 1.09
CA VAL A 53 -19.44 -5.38 0.61
C VAL A 53 -18.22 -4.48 0.42
N PRO A 54 -18.29 -3.30 -0.22
CA PRO A 54 -17.12 -2.43 -0.39
C PRO A 54 -16.54 -1.93 0.95
N GLN A 55 -17.37 -1.79 1.99
CA GLN A 55 -16.91 -1.40 3.31
C GLN A 55 -16.16 -2.55 4.00
N LYS A 56 -16.71 -3.77 3.92
CA LYS A 56 -16.09 -4.98 4.48
C LYS A 56 -14.78 -5.32 3.78
N VAL A 57 -14.71 -5.22 2.44
CA VAL A 57 -13.48 -5.43 1.66
C VAL A 57 -12.41 -4.38 2.01
N ARG A 58 -12.78 -3.10 2.15
CA ARG A 58 -11.83 -2.06 2.58
C ARG A 58 -11.29 -2.31 3.98
N LYS A 59 -12.16 -2.69 4.92
CA LYS A 59 -11.76 -3.04 6.29
C LYS A 59 -10.79 -4.23 6.27
N ALA A 60 -11.11 -5.29 5.53
CA ALA A 60 -10.23 -6.44 5.38
C ALA A 60 -8.87 -6.07 4.75
N ALA A 61 -8.85 -5.22 3.73
CA ALA A 61 -7.61 -4.75 3.12
C ALA A 61 -6.73 -3.94 4.08
N ALA A 62 -7.31 -3.28 5.09
CA ALA A 62 -6.55 -2.57 6.12
C ALA A 62 -5.90 -3.52 7.14
N TYR A 63 -6.53 -4.66 7.42
CA TYR A 63 -5.99 -5.66 8.36
C TYR A 63 -5.14 -6.74 7.68
N ALA A 64 -5.26 -6.92 6.36
CA ALA A 64 -4.54 -7.95 5.62
C ALA A 64 -3.05 -7.63 5.48
N ILE A 65 -2.21 -8.67 5.54
CA ILE A 65 -0.75 -8.57 5.32
C ILE A 65 -0.44 -8.12 3.88
N SER A 66 -1.20 -8.61 2.90
CA SER A 66 -1.05 -8.24 1.50
C SER A 66 -2.39 -7.97 0.84
N ARG A 67 -2.51 -6.77 0.27
CA ARG A 67 -3.70 -6.33 -0.48
C ARG A 67 -3.83 -7.08 -1.81
N ASP A 68 -2.71 -7.39 -2.46
CA ASP A 68 -2.71 -8.12 -3.73
C ASP A 68 -3.09 -9.58 -3.53
N ALA A 69 -2.62 -10.21 -2.45
CA ALA A 69 -3.05 -11.55 -2.08
C ALA A 69 -4.56 -11.61 -1.79
N LEU A 70 -5.09 -10.62 -1.06
CA LEU A 70 -6.54 -10.49 -0.84
C LEU A 70 -7.28 -10.30 -2.16
N LYS A 71 -6.81 -9.39 -3.02
CA LYS A 71 -7.43 -9.16 -4.34
C LYS A 71 -7.46 -10.43 -5.17
N LYS A 72 -6.35 -11.16 -5.24
CA LYS A 72 -6.23 -12.44 -5.94
C LYS A 72 -7.25 -13.45 -5.40
N LEU A 73 -7.35 -13.60 -4.08
CA LEU A 73 -8.31 -14.49 -3.44
C LEU A 73 -9.78 -14.12 -3.74
N LEU A 74 -10.10 -12.83 -3.83
CA LEU A 74 -11.45 -12.35 -4.17
C LEU A 74 -11.77 -12.52 -5.67
N VAL A 75 -10.82 -12.21 -6.55
CA VAL A 75 -11.02 -12.15 -8.01
C VAL A 75 -10.88 -13.52 -8.69
N ASP A 76 -9.94 -14.37 -8.27
CA ASP A 76 -9.63 -15.66 -8.93
C ASP A 76 -10.84 -16.62 -8.96
N ARG A 77 -11.84 -16.44 -8.09
CA ARG A 77 -13.10 -17.22 -8.12
C ARG A 77 -14.01 -16.85 -9.30
N HIS A 78 -13.93 -15.62 -9.80
CA HIS A 78 -14.85 -15.10 -10.82
C HIS A 78 -14.45 -15.51 -12.26
N GLU A 79 -13.24 -16.04 -12.45
CA GLU A 79 -12.83 -16.59 -13.77
C GLU A 79 -13.22 -18.07 -13.94
N ALA A 80 -13.48 -18.81 -12.86
CA ALA A 80 -13.78 -20.24 -12.93
C ALA A 80 -15.25 -20.59 -13.28
N VAL A 81 -16.15 -19.60 -13.46
CA VAL A 81 -17.59 -19.82 -13.71
C VAL A 81 -18.11 -18.93 -14.86
N LYS A 82 -17.49 -19.01 -16.04
CA LYS A 82 -18.07 -18.44 -17.28
C LYS A 82 -18.29 -19.42 -18.43
N ASP A 83 -18.01 -20.70 -18.24
CA ASP A 83 -18.34 -21.73 -19.22
C ASP A 83 -19.28 -22.77 -18.61
N GLN A 84 -20.59 -22.57 -18.78
CA GLN A 84 -21.57 -23.63 -19.12
C GLN A 84 -23.02 -23.11 -19.20
N SER A 85 -23.62 -23.30 -20.38
CA SER A 85 -25.06 -23.30 -20.75
C SER A 85 -25.78 -21.92 -20.79
N SER A 86 -26.59 -21.55 -21.79
CA SER A 86 -27.35 -22.33 -22.79
C SER A 86 -27.89 -21.43 -23.94
N GLU A 87 -27.91 -21.98 -25.16
CA GLU A 87 -28.74 -21.54 -26.28
C GLU A 87 -30.24 -21.80 -26.00
N THR A 88 -31.12 -20.88 -26.38
CA THR A 88 -32.25 -21.10 -27.33
C THR A 88 -33.04 -19.80 -27.55
N ASN A 89 -33.26 -19.52 -28.83
CA ASN A 89 -33.93 -18.37 -29.46
C ASN A 89 -35.45 -18.24 -29.17
N GLN A 90 -35.95 -17.00 -29.22
CA GLN A 90 -37.06 -16.60 -30.12
C GLN A 90 -37.12 -15.07 -30.37
N SER A 91 -36.65 -14.70 -31.57
CA SER A 91 -37.17 -13.73 -32.56
C SER A 91 -37.74 -12.35 -32.20
N SER A 92 -37.10 -11.36 -32.84
CA SER A 92 -37.38 -9.92 -33.05
C SER A 92 -38.60 -9.63 -33.98
N PRO A 93 -39.00 -8.37 -34.19
CA PRO A 93 -38.50 -7.62 -35.38
C PRO A 93 -38.14 -6.14 -35.08
N ALA A 94 -36.95 -5.68 -35.46
CA ALA A 94 -36.59 -4.97 -36.71
C ALA A 94 -36.94 -3.46 -36.64
N SER A 95 -36.10 -2.46 -36.96
CA SER A 95 -34.84 -2.31 -37.73
C SER A 95 -34.44 -0.81 -37.65
N PRO A 96 -33.44 -0.27 -38.37
CA PRO A 96 -31.98 -0.50 -38.35
C PRO A 96 -31.17 0.84 -38.23
N GLU A 97 -29.83 0.79 -38.06
CA GLU A 97 -28.86 0.99 -39.15
C GLU A 97 -27.40 1.22 -38.69
N SER A 98 -26.54 0.35 -39.22
CA SER A 98 -25.23 0.64 -39.84
C SER A 98 -23.91 0.63 -39.03
N THR A 99 -23.46 -0.60 -38.71
CA THR A 99 -22.42 -1.36 -39.43
C THR A 99 -20.97 -0.81 -39.60
N ARG A 100 -20.04 -1.72 -39.19
CA ARG A 100 -18.71 -2.07 -39.78
C ARG A 100 -17.48 -1.21 -39.41
N VAL A 101 -16.26 -1.74 -39.21
CA VAL A 101 -15.64 -3.08 -39.27
C VAL A 101 -14.34 -2.98 -38.45
N LEU A 102 -13.90 -4.08 -37.82
CA LEU A 102 -12.47 -4.34 -37.53
C LEU A 102 -11.77 -4.88 -38.78
N PRO A 103 -10.42 -4.94 -38.80
CA PRO A 103 -9.86 -6.30 -38.85
C PRO A 103 -8.61 -6.52 -37.98
N ALA A 104 -8.46 -7.80 -37.67
CA ALA A 104 -7.35 -8.50 -37.04
C ALA A 104 -5.98 -8.29 -37.74
N VAL A 105 -4.87 -8.51 -37.03
CA VAL A 105 -4.05 -9.74 -37.14
C VAL A 105 -2.83 -9.73 -36.20
N GLU A 106 -2.45 -10.96 -35.85
CA GLU A 106 -1.09 -11.48 -35.65
C GLU A 106 -0.42 -11.41 -34.27
N ALA A 107 -0.08 -12.61 -33.82
CA ALA A 107 0.66 -12.99 -32.63
C ALA A 107 2.16 -12.74 -32.75
N ALA A 108 2.81 -12.43 -31.62
CA ALA A 108 4.20 -12.81 -31.34
C ALA A 108 4.46 -12.68 -29.84
N GLU A 109 4.78 -13.81 -29.20
CA GLU A 109 5.44 -13.87 -27.89
C GLU A 109 6.86 -13.30 -27.98
N PRO A 110 7.43 -12.84 -26.87
CA PRO A 110 8.56 -13.64 -26.37
C PRO A 110 8.57 -13.85 -24.85
N GLU A 111 9.04 -15.05 -24.53
CA GLU A 111 9.43 -15.54 -23.21
C GLU A 111 10.69 -14.86 -22.62
N VAL A 112 10.79 -14.99 -21.29
CA VAL A 112 11.97 -15.01 -20.40
C VAL A 112 12.91 -13.79 -20.29
N SER A 113 12.89 -13.14 -19.12
CA SER A 113 14.07 -13.14 -18.21
C SER A 113 13.68 -12.61 -16.83
N SER A 114 13.70 -13.52 -15.86
CA SER A 114 13.57 -13.24 -14.44
C SER A 114 14.79 -12.48 -13.92
N LEU A 115 14.62 -11.20 -13.62
CA LEU A 115 15.50 -10.49 -12.69
C LEU A 115 14.94 -10.66 -11.29
N ALA A 116 15.58 -11.54 -10.53
CA ALA A 116 15.34 -11.78 -9.12
C ALA A 116 15.39 -10.45 -8.34
N PHE A 117 14.25 -10.06 -7.78
CA PHE A 117 14.21 -9.04 -6.75
C PHE A 117 14.34 -9.78 -5.42
N ASP A 118 15.50 -9.62 -4.78
CA ASP A 118 15.82 -10.21 -3.49
C ASP A 118 14.68 -9.95 -2.49
N THR A 119 14.16 -11.04 -1.93
CA THR A 119 13.27 -11.02 -0.78
C THR A 119 14.03 -10.41 0.41
N PRO A 120 13.49 -9.41 1.12
CA PRO A 120 14.14 -8.84 2.30
C PRO A 120 13.84 -9.74 3.51
N ASN A 121 14.31 -10.99 3.50
CA ASN A 121 14.07 -11.96 4.57
C ASN A 121 15.32 -12.28 5.40
N SER A 122 16.39 -11.48 5.29
CA SER A 122 17.62 -11.66 6.07
C SER A 122 17.89 -10.54 7.07
N ARG A 123 17.02 -9.52 7.16
CA ARG A 123 17.18 -8.42 8.12
C ARG A 123 16.56 -8.70 9.48
N GLU A 124 15.62 -9.64 9.57
CA GLU A 124 14.96 -10.01 10.81
C GLU A 124 15.87 -10.83 11.73
N ASP A 125 16.69 -11.72 11.16
CA ASP A 125 17.70 -12.48 11.92
C ASP A 125 18.86 -11.60 12.43
N GLU A 126 19.25 -10.55 11.68
CA GLU A 126 20.28 -9.59 12.13
C GLU A 126 19.78 -8.70 13.29
N LEU A 127 18.51 -8.30 13.29
CA LEU A 127 17.93 -7.46 14.34
C LEU A 127 17.67 -8.24 15.65
N LEU A 128 17.38 -9.55 15.56
CA LEU A 128 17.20 -10.41 16.73
C LEU A 128 18.54 -10.67 17.46
N ASN A 129 19.63 -10.81 16.70
CA ASN A 129 20.97 -11.04 17.25
C ASN A 129 21.54 -9.77 17.94
N GLU A 130 21.16 -8.59 17.46
CA GLU A 130 21.56 -7.30 18.05
C GLU A 130 20.80 -6.98 19.35
N LEU A 131 19.59 -7.51 19.53
CA LEU A 131 18.82 -7.41 20.78
C LEU A 131 19.32 -8.38 21.86
N GLU A 132 19.77 -9.59 21.49
CA GLU A 132 20.38 -10.54 22.44
C GLU A 132 21.75 -10.05 22.95
N SER A 133 22.50 -9.32 22.12
CA SER A 133 23.84 -8.78 22.42
C SER A 133 23.85 -7.65 23.48
N THR A 134 22.69 -7.11 23.87
CA THR A 134 22.61 -6.02 24.87
C THR A 134 22.45 -6.48 26.32
N THR A 135 22.48 -7.80 26.58
CA THR A 135 22.24 -8.34 27.94
C THR A 135 23.48 -8.81 28.70
N HIS A 136 24.69 -8.64 28.18
CA HIS A 136 25.91 -9.09 28.86
C HIS A 136 26.89 -7.95 29.08
N VAL A 137 26.69 -7.23 30.20
CA VAL A 137 27.80 -6.59 30.90
C VAL A 137 28.59 -7.70 31.62
N PRO A 138 29.91 -7.85 31.39
CA PRO A 138 30.69 -8.90 31.99
C PRO A 138 30.80 -8.69 33.51
N THR A 139 30.46 -9.75 34.25
CA THR A 139 30.76 -9.86 35.68
C THR A 139 32.22 -10.25 35.85
N ALA A 140 33.05 -9.36 36.40
CA ALA A 140 34.18 -9.71 37.28
C ALA A 140 34.86 -8.45 37.88
N SER A 141 34.47 -8.06 39.09
CA SER A 141 35.37 -7.57 40.16
C SER A 141 34.57 -7.31 41.44
N SER A 142 34.78 -8.17 42.45
CA SER A 142 34.74 -7.98 43.91
C SER A 142 33.55 -7.29 44.62
N PRO A 143 33.33 -7.60 45.92
CA PRO A 143 32.10 -7.30 46.65
C PRO A 143 32.10 -5.90 47.29
N ASP A 144 30.88 -5.41 47.53
CA ASP A 144 30.48 -4.24 48.34
C ASP A 144 30.42 -2.85 47.67
N GLU A 145 29.17 -2.34 47.55
CA GLU A 145 28.68 -0.95 47.31
C GLU A 145 29.24 -0.13 46.12
N PRO A 146 28.42 0.33 45.13
CA PRO A 146 27.33 1.30 45.37
C PRO A 146 26.15 1.18 44.35
N LYS A 147 25.69 -0.02 44.00
CA LYS A 147 24.55 -0.20 43.05
C LYS A 147 23.20 0.31 43.61
N ASN A 148 23.09 0.46 44.93
CA ASN A 148 21.87 0.92 45.59
C ASN A 148 21.63 2.43 45.39
N LEU A 149 22.70 3.24 45.38
CA LEU A 149 22.60 4.70 45.31
C LEU A 149 22.03 5.19 43.97
N GLU A 150 22.42 4.58 42.85
CA GLU A 150 21.90 4.96 41.53
C GLU A 150 20.43 4.54 41.37
N LYS A 151 20.06 3.38 41.92
CA LYS A 151 18.66 2.92 41.94
C LYS A 151 17.79 3.84 42.80
N GLU A 152 18.28 4.28 43.96
CA GLU A 152 17.58 5.22 44.81
C GLU A 152 17.42 6.59 44.14
N ARG A 153 18.43 7.06 43.40
CA ARG A 153 18.35 8.28 42.60
C ARG A 153 17.28 8.18 41.51
N GLN A 154 17.22 7.07 40.79
CA GLN A 154 16.20 6.83 39.76
C GLN A 154 14.79 6.81 40.36
N LEU A 155 14.60 6.13 41.49
CA LEU A 155 13.32 6.11 42.20
C LEU A 155 12.89 7.51 42.65
N ARG A 156 13.82 8.33 43.17
CA ARG A 156 13.52 9.72 43.55
C ARG A 156 13.10 10.58 42.36
N ILE A 157 13.70 10.38 41.18
CA ILE A 157 13.31 11.09 39.96
C ILE A 157 11.89 10.68 39.55
N ILE A 158 11.57 9.38 39.60
CA ILE A 158 10.24 8.85 39.27
C ILE A 158 9.19 9.38 40.25
N GLU A 159 9.45 9.32 41.55
CA GLU A 159 8.55 9.86 42.58
C GLU A 159 8.33 11.36 42.43
N ASN A 160 9.40 12.12 42.16
CA ASN A 160 9.28 13.55 41.87
C ASN A 160 8.45 13.79 40.61
N PHE A 161 8.59 12.99 39.56
CA PHE A 161 7.79 13.12 38.35
C PHE A 161 6.31 12.85 38.61
N ILE A 162 5.99 11.76 39.32
CA ILE A 162 4.62 11.39 39.70
C ILE A 162 3.99 12.47 40.59
N ARG A 163 4.75 13.03 41.54
CA ARG A 163 4.28 14.08 42.45
C ARG A 163 4.07 15.43 41.74
N THR A 164 4.97 15.79 40.82
CA THR A 164 4.95 17.09 40.15
C THR A 164 3.95 17.13 39.00
N GLN A 165 3.53 15.97 38.48
CA GLN A 165 2.60 15.83 37.34
C GLN A 165 2.81 16.91 36.26
N PRO A 166 4.03 17.04 35.72
CA PRO A 166 4.33 18.14 34.80
C PRO A 166 3.45 18.01 33.55
N ARG A 167 2.63 19.03 33.30
CA ARG A 167 1.88 19.13 32.05
C ARG A 167 2.77 19.82 31.01
N ILE A 168 2.87 19.23 29.83
CA ILE A 168 3.47 19.89 28.67
C ILE A 168 2.55 21.07 28.34
N PRO A 169 3.02 22.33 28.47
CA PRO A 169 2.23 23.46 28.01
C PRO A 169 2.04 23.29 26.51
N THR A 170 0.79 23.36 26.05
CA THR A 170 0.57 23.52 24.61
C THR A 170 1.26 24.82 24.23
N MET A 171 2.12 24.78 23.21
CA MET A 171 2.60 26.00 22.58
C MET A 171 1.34 26.71 22.07
N ARG A 172 0.86 27.71 22.81
CA ARG A 172 0.00 28.71 22.22
C ARG A 172 0.91 29.35 21.18
N ALA A 173 0.61 29.09 19.91
CA ALA A 173 1.23 29.82 18.83
C ALA A 173 0.93 31.29 19.12
N ASP A 174 1.93 32.06 19.53
CA ASP A 174 1.84 33.50 19.44
C ASP A 174 1.57 33.78 17.97
N GLU A 175 0.36 34.26 17.69
CA GLU A 175 -0.21 34.52 16.36
C GLU A 175 0.67 35.44 15.49
N ASN A 176 1.73 36.02 16.09
CA ASN A 176 2.65 36.96 15.48
C ASN A 176 4.05 36.41 15.15
N THR A 177 4.36 35.11 15.32
CA THR A 177 5.75 34.61 15.15
C THR A 177 5.99 33.58 14.04
N LEU A 178 4.96 33.17 13.30
CA LEU A 178 5.15 32.33 12.11
C LEU A 178 4.49 33.04 10.93
N PRO A 179 5.23 33.46 9.90
CA PRO A 179 4.58 33.77 8.64
C PRO A 179 3.83 32.52 8.23
N ASP A 180 2.60 32.69 7.75
CA ASP A 180 1.74 31.65 7.20
C ASP A 180 2.39 31.10 5.92
N ARG A 181 3.52 30.40 6.10
CA ARG A 181 4.35 29.92 5.03
C ARG A 181 3.85 28.55 4.69
N ASP A 182 3.19 28.46 3.54
CA ASP A 182 2.78 27.20 2.97
C ASP A 182 4.01 26.29 2.81
N LEU A 183 4.08 25.26 3.65
CA LEU A 183 5.17 24.29 3.61
C LEU A 183 5.10 23.42 2.33
N ALA A 184 3.95 23.40 1.63
CA ALA A 184 3.77 22.63 0.41
C ALA A 184 4.51 23.21 -0.79
N GLU A 185 4.82 24.52 -0.81
CA GLU A 185 5.53 25.17 -1.92
C GLU A 185 6.89 24.51 -2.20
N LYS A 186 7.60 24.11 -1.13
CA LYS A 186 8.89 23.43 -1.24
C LYS A 186 8.77 22.08 -1.96
N SER A 187 7.68 21.37 -1.72
CA SER A 187 7.39 20.08 -2.35
C SER A 187 6.88 20.23 -3.79
N ALA A 188 6.27 21.36 -4.12
CA ALA A 188 5.78 21.66 -5.47
C ALA A 188 6.89 22.11 -6.43
N SER A 189 8.02 22.58 -5.90
CA SER A 189 9.21 22.92 -6.69
C SER A 189 9.90 21.65 -7.23
N LEU A 190 10.36 21.71 -8.48
CA LEU A 190 11.08 20.60 -9.09
C LEU A 190 12.50 20.55 -8.52
N ASN A 191 12.85 19.43 -7.87
CA ASN A 191 14.21 19.21 -7.42
C ASN A 191 15.09 18.86 -8.64
N SER A 192 16.00 19.77 -9.03
CA SER A 192 16.91 19.60 -10.17
C SER A 192 17.85 18.38 -10.10
N LYS A 193 17.91 17.75 -8.92
CA LYS A 193 18.64 16.49 -8.69
C LYS A 193 17.94 15.27 -9.30
N VAL A 194 16.60 15.27 -9.44
CA VAL A 194 15.81 14.12 -9.89
C VAL A 194 15.14 14.43 -11.23
N ILE A 195 15.94 14.64 -12.28
CA ILE A 195 15.46 14.94 -13.62
C ILE A 195 15.66 13.69 -14.49
N SER A 196 14.60 13.20 -15.10
CA SER A 196 14.63 12.05 -16.02
C SER A 196 13.59 12.20 -17.14
N GLU A 197 13.81 11.51 -18.26
CA GLU A 197 12.85 11.51 -19.38
C GLU A 197 11.48 10.95 -18.96
N SER A 198 11.47 9.94 -18.10
CA SER A 198 10.24 9.37 -17.53
C SER A 198 9.45 10.42 -16.75
N LEU A 199 10.13 11.26 -15.97
CA LEU A 199 9.49 12.36 -15.25
C LEU A 199 8.85 13.37 -16.22
N ALA A 200 9.55 13.73 -17.30
CA ALA A 200 9.02 14.61 -18.33
C ALA A 200 7.74 14.04 -18.97
N LYS A 201 7.75 12.75 -19.32
CA LYS A 201 6.56 12.04 -19.85
C LYS A 201 5.39 12.06 -18.87
N ILE A 202 5.65 11.89 -17.58
CA ILE A 202 4.61 11.96 -16.54
C ILE A 202 4.04 13.38 -16.45
N MET A 203 4.88 14.42 -16.51
CA MET A 203 4.40 15.82 -16.50
C MET A 203 3.51 16.13 -17.70
N VAL A 204 3.85 15.64 -18.89
CA VAL A 204 2.99 15.74 -20.09
C VAL A 204 1.64 15.05 -19.88
N LYS A 205 1.65 13.83 -19.32
CA LYS A 205 0.40 13.10 -19.00
C LYS A 205 -0.47 13.82 -17.98
N GLN A 206 0.14 14.59 -17.08
CA GLN A 206 -0.55 15.44 -16.11
C GLN A 206 -1.03 16.78 -16.69
N GLY A 207 -0.77 17.05 -17.98
CA GLY A 207 -1.11 18.32 -18.63
C GLY A 207 -0.20 19.49 -18.25
N LYS A 208 0.88 19.26 -17.49
CA LYS A 208 1.84 20.29 -17.07
C LYS A 208 2.94 20.45 -18.12
N ILE A 209 2.57 21.01 -19.27
CA ILE A 209 3.45 21.09 -20.45
C ILE A 209 4.67 21.98 -20.18
N GLU A 210 4.48 23.14 -19.54
CA GLU A 210 5.56 24.08 -19.21
C GLU A 210 6.67 23.42 -18.40
N LYS A 211 6.30 22.73 -17.31
CA LYS A 211 7.24 21.97 -16.47
C LYS A 211 7.91 20.82 -17.22
N ALA A 212 7.22 20.20 -18.18
CA ALA A 212 7.82 19.15 -19.00
C ALA A 212 8.90 19.71 -19.93
N ILE A 213 8.68 20.90 -20.50
CA ILE A 213 9.65 21.59 -21.35
C ILE A 213 10.90 21.94 -20.54
N GLU A 214 10.75 22.52 -19.35
CA GLU A 214 11.87 22.82 -18.44
C GLU A 214 12.73 21.57 -18.17
N ILE A 215 12.08 20.44 -17.86
CA ILE A 215 12.75 19.16 -17.63
C ILE A 215 13.52 18.71 -18.89
N TYR A 216 12.92 18.81 -20.09
CA TYR A 216 13.61 18.45 -21.33
C TYR A 216 14.80 19.38 -21.63
N GLN A 217 14.71 20.67 -21.30
CA GLN A 217 15.81 21.61 -21.43
C GLN A 217 16.97 21.27 -20.48
N GLU A 218 16.67 20.94 -19.21
CA GLU A 218 17.71 20.48 -18.28
C GLU A 218 18.32 19.14 -18.72
N LEU A 219 17.55 18.24 -19.35
CA LEU A 219 18.07 17.00 -19.91
C LEU A 219 19.02 17.23 -21.09
N ILE A 220 18.81 18.26 -21.91
CA ILE A 220 19.77 18.66 -22.96
C ILE A 220 21.10 19.06 -22.33
N ASN A 221 21.06 19.82 -21.23
CA ASN A 221 22.27 20.26 -20.53
C ASN A 221 23.03 19.08 -19.91
N LYS A 222 22.32 18.05 -19.42
CA LYS A 222 22.93 16.84 -18.84
C LYS A 222 23.39 15.83 -19.90
N HIS A 223 22.74 15.78 -21.05
CA HIS A 223 22.97 14.78 -22.11
C HIS A 223 23.04 15.44 -23.49
N PRO A 224 24.14 16.15 -23.81
CA PRO A 224 24.29 16.87 -25.07
C PRO A 224 24.22 15.96 -26.30
N ASP A 225 24.63 14.70 -26.18
CA ASP A 225 24.59 13.70 -27.27
C ASP A 225 23.16 13.45 -27.78
N LYS A 226 22.16 13.62 -26.91
CA LYS A 226 20.73 13.41 -27.22
C LYS A 226 19.98 14.72 -27.45
N LYS A 227 20.71 15.82 -27.70
CA LYS A 227 20.10 17.15 -27.85
C LYS A 227 19.04 17.21 -28.94
N THR A 228 19.29 16.61 -30.11
CA THR A 228 18.33 16.58 -31.23
C THR A 228 17.02 15.90 -30.82
N TYR A 229 17.12 14.75 -30.16
CA TYR A 229 15.97 14.01 -29.65
C TYR A 229 15.11 14.83 -28.67
N PHE A 230 15.74 15.50 -27.70
CA PHE A 230 15.00 16.30 -26.74
C PHE A 230 14.43 17.59 -27.36
N ALA A 231 15.13 18.19 -28.32
CA ALA A 231 14.61 19.33 -29.07
C ALA A 231 13.33 18.98 -29.84
N GLU A 232 13.32 17.84 -30.55
CA GLU A 232 12.11 17.35 -31.23
C GLU A 232 10.94 17.12 -30.26
N LYS A 233 11.22 16.64 -29.03
CA LYS A 233 10.18 16.50 -28.00
C LYS A 233 9.64 17.84 -27.53
N ILE A 234 10.49 18.85 -27.36
CA ILE A 234 10.06 20.20 -26.99
C ILE A 234 9.19 20.80 -28.11
N ASP A 235 9.62 20.67 -29.37
CA ASP A 235 8.87 21.20 -30.52
C ASP A 235 7.49 20.52 -30.66
N ALA A 236 7.44 19.19 -30.48
CA ALA A 236 6.19 18.44 -30.50
C ALA A 236 5.23 18.84 -29.36
N LEU A 237 5.76 19.25 -28.21
CA LEU A 237 4.96 19.73 -27.09
C LEU A 237 4.46 21.16 -27.31
N ASN A 238 5.28 22.02 -27.91
CA ASN A 238 4.88 23.38 -28.29
C ASN A 238 3.81 23.39 -29.39
N ALA A 239 3.87 22.45 -30.34
CA ALA A 239 2.88 22.34 -31.42
C ALA A 239 1.50 21.81 -30.96
N LYS A 240 1.44 21.20 -29.77
CA LYS A 240 0.22 20.59 -29.22
C LYS A 240 -0.58 21.54 -28.33
N ASN A 241 -0.01 22.70 -28.00
CA ASN A 241 -0.60 23.74 -27.14
C ASN A 241 -1.07 24.91 -28.01
#